data_AF-A0A443S1K5-F1
#
_entry.id   AF-A0A443S1K5-F1
#
_cell.length_a   1.000
_cell.length_b   1.000
_cell.length_c   1.000
_cell.angle_alpha   90.00
_cell.angle_beta   90.00
_cell.angle_gamma   90.00
#
_symmetry.space_group_name_H-M   'P 1'
#
loop_
_entity.id
_entity.type
_entity.pdbx_description
1 polymer ?
#
loop_
_entity_poly.entity_id
_entity_poly.type
_entity_poly.pdbx_seq_one_letter_code
_entity_poly.pdbx_strand_id
1 'polypeptide(L)'
;MHFKWLTAFLLLLKKSTSDSCPGRWVFQPCHCEYSGSEAGIYCNRMNGQSIANVFNRVSTLANVYKHFDYLQIKNSSNLELNEKILGDLKFRVIKITDSNITLIESQTFESSYNFTEEFILFRSTLHEWLNNGFNLFRIIKQFSNLQKLTISQTNLKTIPENAFLRLNSTQTQLLNINLSHNRIKNIGDFAFYELSEVKFIDFSYNRVKHVSQDTFAFWKESENEIKIDLSNNYLSTKCFESLAFSKTKRKMLLILAHNNITFLDETVFLSILNNSQNKILMNNNPTVCNCKNAWILRERKTIIENLLDFLCEDGHSIFDRSYGDYYYCTLKNVDIEDNICGCGTMKMVHFLWKIGLITNYHKEHILDEFH
;
A
#
# COMPACT_ATOMS: atom_id res chain seq x y z
N MET A 1 65.08 -32.24 25.30
CA MET A 1 64.50 -30.91 25.61
C MET A 1 65.41 -29.89 24.95
N HIS A 2 65.11 -29.13 23.89
CA HIS A 2 63.90 -28.41 23.50
C HIS A 2 63.80 -28.37 21.97
N PHE A 3 62.91 -29.18 21.39
CA PHE A 3 62.42 -29.03 20.01
C PHE A 3 60.91 -28.84 20.11
N LYS A 4 60.48 -27.70 20.68
CA LYS A 4 59.05 -27.39 20.93
C LYS A 4 58.71 -25.89 20.82
N TRP A 5 59.49 -25.10 20.09
CA TRP A 5 59.22 -23.66 19.92
C TRP A 5 59.04 -23.20 18.47
N LEU A 6 59.13 -24.08 17.46
CA LEU A 6 58.86 -23.69 16.06
C LEU A 6 57.44 -24.00 15.57
N THR A 7 56.62 -24.73 16.33
CA THR A 7 55.22 -25.03 15.94
C THR A 7 54.19 -24.04 16.52
N ALA A 8 54.61 -23.11 17.37
CA ALA A 8 53.72 -22.10 17.95
C ALA A 8 53.61 -20.81 17.10
N PHE A 9 54.52 -20.60 16.13
CA PHE A 9 54.50 -19.41 15.27
C PHE A 9 53.63 -19.59 14.00
N LEU A 10 53.19 -20.81 13.71
CA LEU A 10 52.24 -21.12 12.62
C LEU A 10 50.77 -21.25 13.10
N LEU A 11 50.50 -21.08 14.40
CA LEU A 11 49.16 -21.08 14.99
C LEU A 11 48.71 -19.69 15.47
N LEU A 12 49.50 -18.65 15.18
CA LEU A 12 49.18 -17.24 15.42
C LEU A 12 48.98 -16.42 14.14
N LEU A 13 48.79 -17.09 12.99
CA LEU A 13 47.88 -16.54 11.99
C LEU A 13 46.48 -16.83 12.51
N LYS A 14 46.05 -15.95 13.42
CA LYS A 14 44.66 -15.70 13.75
C LYS A 14 43.86 -15.91 12.46
N LYS A 15 43.02 -16.95 12.45
CA LYS A 15 41.90 -17.13 11.54
C LYS A 15 41.34 -15.72 11.30
N SER A 16 41.67 -15.10 10.17
CA SER A 16 41.07 -13.81 9.83
C SER A 16 39.61 -14.17 9.65
N THR A 17 38.80 -13.83 10.64
CA THR A 17 37.35 -13.88 10.52
C THR A 17 37.02 -13.15 9.24
N SER A 18 36.61 -13.91 8.23
CA SER A 18 36.29 -13.46 6.87
C SER A 18 34.96 -12.72 6.86
N ASP A 19 34.76 -11.84 7.84
CA ASP A 19 33.56 -11.04 8.08
C ASP A 19 33.72 -9.63 7.52
N SER A 20 34.67 -9.46 6.59
CA SER A 20 35.02 -8.17 6.04
C SER A 20 34.87 -8.07 4.54
N CYS A 21 34.44 -6.88 4.11
CA CYS A 21 34.41 -6.49 2.71
C CYS A 21 35.73 -6.93 2.06
N PRO A 22 35.67 -7.82 1.05
CA PRO A 22 36.87 -8.28 0.38
C PRO A 22 37.54 -7.07 -0.28
N GLY A 23 38.86 -7.14 -0.48
CA GLY A 23 39.68 -5.99 -0.86
C GLY A 23 39.03 -5.05 -1.90
N ARG A 24 39.29 -3.74 -1.78
CA ARG A 24 38.60 -2.62 -2.44
C ARG A 24 38.30 -2.76 -3.95
N TRP A 25 39.01 -3.64 -4.65
CA TRP A 25 38.92 -3.85 -6.09
C TRP A 25 37.98 -4.98 -6.53
N VAL A 26 37.56 -5.86 -5.61
CA VAL A 26 36.81 -7.09 -5.95
C VAL A 26 35.49 -6.79 -6.66
N PHE A 27 34.78 -5.75 -6.23
CA PHE A 27 33.47 -5.38 -6.76
C PHE A 27 33.48 -4.28 -7.83
N GLN A 28 34.64 -3.81 -8.29
CA GLN A 28 34.68 -2.65 -9.21
C GLN A 28 33.90 -2.84 -10.52
N PRO A 29 33.15 -1.82 -10.98
CA PRO A 29 33.11 -0.43 -10.46
C PRO A 29 32.22 -0.20 -9.22
N CYS A 30 31.52 -1.22 -8.72
CA CYS A 30 30.92 -1.15 -7.40
C CYS A 30 32.00 -1.21 -6.30
N HIS A 31 31.63 -0.89 -5.08
CA HIS A 31 32.51 -1.02 -3.92
C HIS A 31 31.79 -1.73 -2.80
N CYS A 32 32.58 -2.43 -1.98
CA CYS A 32 32.11 -2.96 -0.71
C CYS A 32 32.64 -2.03 0.38
N GLU A 33 31.75 -1.49 1.20
CA GLU A 33 32.10 -0.68 2.35
C GLU A 33 31.22 -1.02 3.55
N TYR A 34 31.69 -0.61 4.72
CA TYR A 34 30.89 -0.65 5.93
C TYR A 34 30.18 0.69 6.13
N SER A 35 28.86 0.64 6.29
CA SER A 35 28.07 1.73 6.82
C SER A 35 27.84 1.48 8.30
N GLY A 36 28.72 2.01 9.16
CA GLY A 36 28.71 1.66 10.59
C GLY A 36 29.18 0.21 10.80
N SER A 37 28.30 -0.64 11.35
CA SER A 37 28.56 -2.07 11.55
C SER A 37 28.05 -2.97 10.41
N GLU A 38 27.41 -2.38 9.39
CA GLU A 38 26.73 -3.13 8.33
C GLU A 38 27.59 -3.16 7.05
N ALA A 39 27.81 -4.35 6.49
CA ALA A 39 28.61 -4.54 5.29
C ALA A 39 27.72 -4.48 4.04
N GLY A 40 28.00 -3.57 3.11
CA GLY A 40 27.18 -3.35 1.92
C GLY A 40 27.97 -3.32 0.62
N ILE A 41 27.33 -3.76 -0.47
CA ILE A 41 27.80 -3.56 -1.84
C ILE A 41 27.03 -2.39 -2.45
N TYR A 42 27.77 -1.38 -2.90
CA TYR A 42 27.23 -0.14 -3.43
C TYR A 42 27.67 0.04 -4.89
N CYS A 43 26.68 0.10 -5.76
CA CYS A 43 26.81 0.24 -7.20
C CYS A 43 26.15 1.55 -7.64
N ASN A 44 26.83 2.34 -8.46
CA ASN A 44 26.33 3.63 -8.93
C ASN A 44 26.58 3.80 -10.42
N ARG A 45 25.59 4.31 -11.16
CA ARG A 45 25.67 4.51 -12.62
C ARG A 45 25.99 3.23 -13.40
N MET A 46 25.29 2.16 -13.06
CA MET A 46 25.44 0.87 -13.72
C MET A 46 24.48 0.73 -14.91
N ASN A 47 24.77 -0.25 -15.75
CA ASN A 47 23.91 -0.83 -16.79
C ASN A 47 24.02 -2.37 -16.75
N GLY A 48 23.21 -3.09 -17.52
CA GLY A 48 23.22 -4.56 -17.59
C GLY A 48 24.61 -5.18 -17.78
N GLN A 49 25.42 -4.67 -18.71
CA GLN A 49 26.76 -5.21 -18.95
C GLN A 49 27.72 -5.00 -17.76
N SER A 50 27.75 -3.77 -17.23
CA SER A 50 28.66 -3.43 -16.13
C SER A 50 28.33 -4.18 -14.85
N ILE A 51 27.05 -4.41 -14.55
CA ILE A 51 26.64 -5.15 -13.35
C ILE A 51 26.92 -6.65 -13.52
N ALA A 52 26.68 -7.21 -14.72
CA ALA A 52 27.06 -8.59 -15.04
C ALA A 52 28.57 -8.80 -14.90
N ASN A 53 29.40 -7.87 -15.41
CA ASN A 53 30.85 -7.96 -15.30
C ASN A 53 31.32 -8.00 -13.83
N VAL A 54 30.69 -7.22 -12.94
CA VAL A 54 31.02 -7.22 -11.51
C VAL A 54 30.75 -8.59 -10.90
N PHE A 55 29.51 -9.05 -10.99
CA PHE A 55 29.09 -10.21 -10.22
C PHE A 55 29.50 -11.55 -10.86
N ASN A 56 29.67 -11.62 -12.19
CA ASN A 56 30.28 -12.78 -12.85
C ASN A 56 31.75 -12.95 -12.45
N ARG A 57 32.49 -11.87 -12.20
CA ARG A 57 33.85 -11.97 -11.67
C ARG A 57 33.82 -12.49 -10.23
N VAL A 58 32.94 -11.94 -9.40
CA VAL A 58 32.87 -12.29 -7.97
C VAL A 58 32.40 -13.73 -7.75
N SER A 59 31.48 -14.23 -8.56
CA SER A 59 30.94 -15.59 -8.43
C SER A 59 32.01 -16.68 -8.63
N THR A 60 33.11 -16.38 -9.33
CA THR A 60 34.24 -17.31 -9.51
C THR A 60 35.18 -17.41 -8.30
N LEU A 61 35.06 -16.51 -7.32
CA LEU A 61 35.97 -16.44 -6.18
C LEU A 61 35.47 -17.30 -5.01
N ALA A 62 36.29 -18.26 -4.57
CA ALA A 62 35.93 -19.22 -3.52
C ALA A 62 35.93 -18.63 -2.09
N ASN A 63 36.79 -17.64 -1.80
CA ASN A 63 37.03 -17.12 -0.44
C ASN A 63 36.42 -15.73 -0.21
N VAL A 64 35.27 -15.46 -0.83
CA VAL A 64 34.57 -14.18 -0.68
C VAL A 64 33.48 -14.33 0.37
N TYR A 65 33.38 -13.36 1.27
CA TYR A 65 32.23 -13.22 2.16
C TYR A 65 30.93 -13.17 1.35
N LYS A 66 29.94 -13.99 1.70
CA LYS A 66 28.74 -14.22 0.87
C LYS A 66 27.46 -13.58 1.41
N HIS A 67 27.47 -13.08 2.64
CA HIS A 67 26.27 -12.53 3.29
C HIS A 67 26.47 -11.04 3.51
N PHE A 68 25.66 -10.18 2.93
CA PHE A 68 25.81 -8.74 3.09
C PHE A 68 24.53 -8.14 3.68
N ASP A 69 24.68 -7.03 4.40
CA ASP A 69 23.54 -6.26 4.88
C ASP A 69 22.84 -5.55 3.73
N TYR A 70 23.60 -4.97 2.79
CA TYR A 70 23.03 -4.18 1.70
C TYR A 70 23.54 -4.60 0.32
N LEU A 71 22.63 -4.66 -0.64
CA LEU A 71 22.90 -4.40 -2.06
C LEU A 71 22.22 -3.10 -2.44
N GLN A 72 22.99 -2.06 -2.73
CA GLN A 72 22.46 -0.78 -3.19
C GLN A 72 22.89 -0.50 -4.63
N ILE A 73 21.92 -0.38 -5.53
CA ILE A 73 22.13 0.04 -6.92
C ILE A 73 21.44 1.41 -7.10
N LYS A 74 22.18 2.41 -7.57
CA LYS A 74 21.68 3.78 -7.71
C LYS A 74 22.04 4.42 -9.06
N ASN A 75 21.19 5.31 -9.56
CA ASN A 75 21.43 6.15 -10.74
C ASN A 75 21.76 5.33 -12.00
N SER A 76 21.19 4.14 -12.13
CA SER A 76 21.55 3.17 -13.17
C SER A 76 20.56 3.24 -14.34
N SER A 77 21.06 3.12 -15.57
CA SER A 77 20.26 3.17 -16.80
C SER A 77 20.34 1.83 -17.53
N ASN A 78 19.22 1.35 -18.10
CA ASN A 78 19.14 0.04 -18.76
C ASN A 78 19.66 -1.07 -17.83
N LEU A 79 19.12 -1.08 -16.61
CA LEU A 79 19.50 -2.06 -15.60
C LEU A 79 18.81 -3.38 -15.91
N GLU A 80 19.64 -4.37 -16.24
CA GLU A 80 19.23 -5.75 -16.48
C GLU A 80 19.87 -6.63 -15.42
N LEU A 81 19.00 -7.25 -14.61
CA LEU A 81 19.41 -8.24 -13.63
C LEU A 81 18.93 -9.61 -14.13
N ASN A 82 19.86 -10.34 -14.74
CA ASN A 82 19.59 -11.65 -15.30
C ASN A 82 19.62 -12.74 -14.22
N GLU A 83 19.27 -13.97 -14.61
CA GLU A 83 19.33 -15.16 -13.78
C GLU A 83 20.73 -15.35 -13.19
N LYS A 84 20.77 -15.66 -11.89
CA LYS A 84 21.99 -16.01 -11.15
C LYS A 84 23.12 -14.99 -11.22
N ILE A 85 22.84 -13.76 -11.66
CA ILE A 85 23.86 -12.70 -11.76
C ILE A 85 24.52 -12.45 -10.41
N LEU A 86 23.78 -12.56 -9.29
CA LEU A 86 24.29 -12.38 -7.94
C LEU A 86 24.97 -13.63 -7.36
N GLY A 87 24.94 -14.76 -8.07
CA GLY A 87 25.51 -16.03 -7.63
C GLY A 87 25.01 -16.46 -6.26
N ASP A 88 25.93 -16.84 -5.39
CA ASP A 88 25.69 -17.28 -4.00
C ASP A 88 25.64 -16.12 -2.99
N LEU A 89 25.74 -14.88 -3.45
CA LEU A 89 25.65 -13.70 -2.59
C LEU A 89 24.23 -13.51 -2.06
N LYS A 90 24.13 -13.18 -0.77
CA LYS A 90 22.88 -12.95 -0.06
C LYS A 90 22.84 -11.56 0.53
N PHE A 91 21.68 -10.92 0.48
CA PHE A 91 21.51 -9.54 0.95
C PHE A 91 20.32 -9.41 1.89
N ARG A 92 20.53 -8.88 3.09
CA ARG A 92 19.44 -8.62 4.06
C ARG A 92 18.53 -7.52 3.55
N VAL A 93 19.10 -6.49 2.91
CA VAL A 93 18.39 -5.39 2.28
C VAL A 93 18.82 -5.26 0.82
N ILE A 94 17.84 -5.30 -0.09
CA ILE A 94 18.06 -5.08 -1.52
C ILE A 94 17.40 -3.76 -1.91
N LYS A 95 18.18 -2.83 -2.44
CA LYS A 95 17.74 -1.46 -2.72
C LYS A 95 18.17 -1.00 -4.11
N ILE A 96 17.20 -0.69 -4.96
CA ILE A 96 17.41 -0.10 -6.28
C ILE A 96 16.73 1.26 -6.34
N THR A 97 17.51 2.32 -6.53
CA THR A 97 17.02 3.70 -6.48
C THR A 97 17.41 4.52 -7.69
N ASP A 98 16.57 5.48 -8.07
CA ASP A 98 16.91 6.47 -9.09
C ASP A 98 17.35 5.82 -10.43
N SER A 99 16.72 4.71 -10.83
CA SER A 99 17.22 3.86 -11.93
C SER A 99 16.15 3.50 -12.98
N ASN A 100 16.56 3.11 -14.19
CA ASN A 100 15.67 2.56 -15.20
C ASN A 100 15.86 1.04 -15.30
N ILE A 101 14.86 0.28 -14.87
CA ILE A 101 14.89 -1.18 -14.77
C ILE A 101 14.22 -1.78 -16.00
N THR A 102 15.01 -2.41 -16.85
CA THR A 102 14.54 -3.07 -18.07
C THR A 102 14.24 -4.55 -17.84
N LEU A 103 15.02 -5.22 -16.99
CA LEU A 103 14.87 -6.65 -16.71
C LEU A 103 15.24 -7.00 -15.26
N ILE A 104 14.42 -7.83 -14.61
CA ILE A 104 14.73 -8.56 -13.38
C ILE A 104 14.16 -9.97 -13.56
N GLU A 105 15.00 -10.98 -13.73
CA GLU A 105 14.55 -12.35 -13.92
C GLU A 105 14.17 -13.02 -12.59
N SER A 106 13.35 -14.08 -12.67
CA SER A 106 12.82 -14.76 -11.48
C SER A 106 13.84 -15.51 -10.63
N GLN A 107 15.08 -15.67 -11.10
CA GLN A 107 16.15 -16.33 -10.33
C GLN A 107 17.26 -15.35 -9.94
N THR A 108 17.12 -14.05 -10.23
CA THR A 108 18.14 -13.05 -9.89
C THR A 108 18.50 -13.05 -8.40
N PHE A 109 17.50 -13.21 -7.54
CA PHE A 109 17.65 -13.14 -6.08
C PHE A 109 17.49 -14.49 -5.39
N GLU A 110 17.69 -15.60 -6.11
CA GLU A 110 17.46 -16.96 -5.60
C GLU A 110 18.15 -17.23 -4.26
N SER A 111 19.44 -16.94 -4.17
CA SER A 111 20.24 -17.08 -2.95
C SER A 111 19.74 -16.23 -1.78
N SER A 112 19.00 -15.15 -2.05
CA SER A 112 18.50 -14.20 -1.06
C SER A 112 17.05 -14.44 -0.64
N TYR A 113 16.30 -15.35 -1.28
CA TYR A 113 14.86 -15.53 -1.01
C TYR A 113 14.53 -15.90 0.44
N ASN A 114 15.40 -16.61 1.14
CA ASN A 114 15.22 -16.94 2.55
C ASN A 114 16.07 -16.08 3.51
N PHE A 115 16.55 -14.93 3.04
CA PHE A 115 17.47 -14.06 3.79
C PHE A 115 17.07 -12.59 3.78
N THR A 116 16.55 -12.07 2.66
CA THR A 116 16.16 -10.66 2.56
C THR A 116 14.98 -10.33 3.47
N GLU A 117 15.16 -9.31 4.29
CA GLU A 117 14.17 -8.73 5.20
C GLU A 117 13.54 -7.46 4.63
N GLU A 118 14.25 -6.73 3.77
CA GLU A 118 13.76 -5.48 3.17
C GLU A 118 14.08 -5.37 1.68
N PHE A 119 13.07 -5.07 0.87
CA PHE A 119 13.21 -4.89 -0.58
C PHE A 119 12.67 -3.52 -1.00
N ILE A 120 13.50 -2.73 -1.66
CA ILE A 120 13.23 -1.32 -1.99
C ILE A 120 13.47 -1.07 -3.48
N LEU A 121 12.41 -0.71 -4.20
CA LEU A 121 12.44 -0.05 -5.49
C LEU A 121 11.87 1.36 -5.31
N PHE A 122 12.72 2.38 -5.46
CA PHE A 122 12.30 3.76 -5.21
C PHE A 122 12.80 4.72 -6.29
N ARG A 123 11.91 5.56 -6.81
CA ARG A 123 12.22 6.48 -7.93
C ARG A 123 12.88 5.76 -9.12
N SER A 124 12.40 4.56 -9.43
CA SER A 124 12.99 3.73 -10.49
C SER A 124 11.94 3.30 -11.51
N THR A 125 12.09 3.69 -12.78
CA THR A 125 11.11 3.35 -13.82
C THR A 125 11.16 1.88 -14.17
N LEU A 126 10.01 1.21 -14.10
CA LEU A 126 9.86 -0.18 -14.52
C LEU A 126 9.44 -0.25 -16.00
N HIS A 127 10.09 -1.14 -16.76
CA HIS A 127 9.63 -1.53 -18.08
C HIS A 127 8.22 -2.16 -18.02
N GLU A 128 7.47 -2.12 -19.13
CA GLU A 128 6.06 -2.52 -19.21
C GLU A 128 5.77 -3.93 -18.68
N TRP A 129 6.62 -4.90 -19.02
CA TRP A 129 6.47 -6.29 -18.60
C TRP A 129 6.60 -6.49 -17.06
N LEU A 130 7.24 -5.54 -16.34
CA LEU A 130 7.33 -5.50 -14.87
C LEU A 130 6.25 -4.62 -14.26
N ASN A 131 5.95 -3.46 -14.87
CA ASN A 131 5.02 -2.48 -14.30
C ASN A 131 3.54 -2.89 -14.38
N ASN A 132 3.23 -3.94 -15.14
CA ASN A 132 1.93 -4.63 -15.08
C ASN A 132 1.71 -5.41 -13.76
N GLY A 133 2.74 -5.52 -12.92
CA GLY A 133 2.70 -6.15 -11.60
C GLY A 133 2.95 -7.65 -11.60
N PHE A 134 2.42 -8.41 -12.57
CA PHE A 134 2.44 -9.89 -12.52
C PHE A 134 3.84 -10.48 -12.29
N ASN A 135 4.82 -10.06 -13.11
CA ASN A 135 6.18 -10.59 -13.00
C ASN A 135 6.91 -10.09 -11.75
N LEU A 136 6.68 -8.83 -11.37
CA LEU A 136 7.30 -8.25 -10.19
C LEU A 136 6.84 -8.99 -8.92
N PHE A 137 5.53 -9.17 -8.73
CA PHE A 137 5.01 -9.87 -7.55
C PHE A 137 5.35 -11.37 -7.56
N ARG A 138 5.55 -12.00 -8.73
CA ARG A 138 6.08 -13.37 -8.83
C ARG A 138 7.48 -13.49 -8.23
N ILE A 139 8.32 -12.46 -8.34
CA ILE A 139 9.64 -12.36 -7.71
C ILE A 139 9.48 -12.04 -6.23
N ILE A 140 8.71 -11.01 -5.90
CA ILE A 140 8.55 -10.54 -4.51
C ILE A 140 8.02 -11.63 -3.58
N LYS A 141 7.05 -12.43 -4.04
CA LYS A 141 6.49 -13.51 -3.22
C LYS A 141 7.45 -14.67 -2.95
N GLN A 142 8.65 -14.70 -3.56
CA GLN A 142 9.65 -15.70 -3.21
C GLN A 142 10.35 -15.37 -1.90
N PHE A 143 10.47 -14.09 -1.52
CA PHE A 143 11.19 -13.67 -0.31
C PHE A 143 10.42 -14.06 0.97
N SER A 144 10.77 -15.17 1.62
CA SER A 144 10.06 -15.72 2.79
C SER A 144 10.20 -14.90 4.05
N ASN A 145 11.36 -14.25 4.23
CA ASN A 145 11.66 -13.49 5.44
C ASN A 145 11.42 -11.98 5.25
N LEU A 146 10.78 -11.59 4.14
CA LEU A 146 10.53 -10.19 3.86
C LEU A 146 9.61 -9.60 4.92
N GLN A 147 10.03 -8.51 5.53
CA GLN A 147 9.29 -7.74 6.54
C GLN A 147 8.87 -6.38 6.01
N LYS A 148 9.68 -5.77 5.14
CA LYS A 148 9.42 -4.45 4.57
C LYS A 148 9.53 -4.49 3.05
N LEU A 149 8.49 -4.02 2.38
CA LEU A 149 8.46 -3.87 0.93
C LEU A 149 8.19 -2.41 0.59
N THR A 150 9.09 -1.78 -0.16
CA THR A 150 8.87 -0.46 -0.75
C THR A 150 8.98 -0.57 -2.26
N ILE A 151 7.89 -0.31 -2.97
CA ILE A 151 7.88 -0.13 -4.43
C ILE A 151 7.16 1.19 -4.65
N SER A 152 7.88 2.31 -4.64
CA SER A 152 7.29 3.66 -4.68
C SER A 152 7.94 4.52 -5.76
N GLN A 153 7.16 5.36 -6.44
CA GLN A 153 7.65 6.18 -7.55
C GLN A 153 8.26 5.33 -8.68
N THR A 154 7.68 4.16 -8.99
CA THR A 154 8.22 3.20 -9.98
C THR A 154 7.40 3.03 -11.25
N ASN A 155 6.27 3.73 -11.39
CA ASN A 155 5.29 3.61 -12.48
C ASN A 155 4.41 2.34 -12.49
N LEU A 156 4.44 1.53 -11.41
CA LEU A 156 3.61 0.34 -11.24
C LEU A 156 2.12 0.63 -11.48
N LYS A 157 1.45 -0.22 -12.27
CA LYS A 157 0.07 0.00 -12.75
C LYS A 157 -0.97 -0.89 -12.06
N THR A 158 -0.57 -2.07 -11.60
CA THR A 158 -1.50 -3.10 -11.10
C THR A 158 -0.83 -3.93 -10.01
N ILE A 159 -1.63 -4.36 -9.03
CA ILE A 159 -1.28 -5.43 -8.09
C ILE A 159 -2.12 -6.64 -8.51
N PRO A 160 -1.51 -7.78 -8.84
CA PRO A 160 -2.26 -8.94 -9.30
C PRO A 160 -3.09 -9.57 -8.17
N GLU A 161 -4.09 -10.36 -8.54
CA GLU A 161 -4.78 -11.24 -7.60
C GLU A 161 -3.77 -12.18 -6.93
N ASN A 162 -4.01 -12.53 -5.68
CA ASN A 162 -3.14 -13.46 -4.95
C ASN A 162 -1.65 -13.06 -4.97
N ALA A 163 -1.35 -11.75 -5.00
CA ALA A 163 0.00 -11.20 -5.22
C ALA A 163 1.07 -11.82 -4.31
N PHE A 164 0.71 -12.17 -3.08
CA PHE A 164 1.61 -12.75 -2.08
C PHE A 164 1.33 -14.23 -1.75
N LEU A 165 0.37 -14.88 -2.44
CA LEU A 165 -0.06 -16.26 -2.17
C LEU A 165 1.05 -17.28 -2.47
N ARG A 166 1.34 -18.17 -1.50
CA ARG A 166 2.28 -19.29 -1.63
C ARG A 166 1.61 -20.62 -1.25
N LEU A 167 1.31 -21.44 -2.25
CA LEU A 167 0.55 -22.69 -2.09
C LEU A 167 1.15 -23.71 -1.08
N ASN A 168 2.45 -23.65 -0.78
CA ASN A 168 3.18 -24.67 0.02
C ASN A 168 4.02 -24.08 1.17
N SER A 169 3.79 -22.86 1.62
CA SER A 169 4.60 -22.24 2.67
C SER A 169 3.76 -21.34 3.57
N THR A 170 3.91 -21.48 4.89
CA THR A 170 3.16 -20.67 5.86
C THR A 170 3.88 -19.36 6.17
N GLN A 171 3.13 -18.27 5.98
CA GLN A 171 3.35 -16.89 6.46
C GLN A 171 4.59 -16.16 5.95
N THR A 172 4.34 -15.16 5.10
CA THR A 172 5.29 -14.04 4.90
C THR A 172 5.26 -13.17 6.16
N GLN A 173 6.41 -12.77 6.68
CA GLN A 173 6.53 -11.87 7.84
C GLN A 173 6.34 -10.39 7.47
N LEU A 174 5.60 -10.11 6.39
CA LEU A 174 5.48 -8.77 5.84
C LEU A 174 4.70 -7.89 6.82
N LEU A 175 5.35 -6.86 7.35
CA LEU A 175 4.76 -5.91 8.30
C LEU A 175 4.38 -4.60 7.61
N ASN A 176 5.20 -4.14 6.67
CA ASN A 176 5.06 -2.82 6.06
C ASN A 176 5.16 -2.91 4.53
N ILE A 177 4.14 -2.40 3.85
CA ILE A 177 4.08 -2.31 2.40
C ILE A 177 3.91 -0.85 2.00
N ASN A 178 4.88 -0.29 1.31
CA ASN A 178 4.79 1.02 0.69
C ASN A 178 4.68 0.89 -0.83
N LEU A 179 3.50 1.18 -1.36
CA LEU A 179 3.17 1.18 -2.79
C LEU A 179 2.73 2.59 -3.27
N SER A 180 3.06 3.62 -2.49
CA SER A 180 2.67 5.01 -2.74
C SER A 180 3.30 5.60 -4.01
N HIS A 181 2.71 6.68 -4.52
CA HIS A 181 3.25 7.46 -5.64
C HIS A 181 3.51 6.62 -6.91
N ASN A 182 2.67 5.64 -7.18
CA ASN A 182 2.73 4.86 -8.42
C ASN A 182 1.59 5.29 -9.37
N ARG A 183 1.23 4.40 -10.29
CA ARG A 183 0.12 4.58 -11.22
C ARG A 183 -0.90 3.45 -11.05
N ILE A 184 -1.00 2.90 -9.84
CA ILE A 184 -1.81 1.72 -9.54
C ILE A 184 -3.26 2.07 -9.76
N LYS A 185 -3.92 1.36 -10.69
CA LYS A 185 -5.35 1.51 -10.98
C LYS A 185 -6.19 0.39 -10.36
N ASN A 186 -5.63 -0.82 -10.36
CA ASN A 186 -6.32 -2.04 -9.97
C ASN A 186 -5.50 -2.74 -8.88
N ILE A 187 -6.22 -3.16 -7.83
CA ILE A 187 -5.72 -4.06 -6.80
C ILE A 187 -6.53 -5.34 -6.96
N GLY A 188 -5.85 -6.46 -7.23
CA GLY A 188 -6.54 -7.74 -7.45
C GLY A 188 -7.14 -8.30 -6.17
N ASP A 189 -8.17 -9.12 -6.33
CA ASP A 189 -8.80 -9.85 -5.25
C ASP A 189 -7.80 -10.76 -4.53
N PHE A 190 -7.97 -10.89 -3.21
CA PHE A 190 -7.12 -11.70 -2.36
C PHE A 190 -5.63 -11.33 -2.43
N ALA A 191 -5.28 -10.13 -2.92
CA ALA A 191 -3.89 -9.71 -3.10
C ALA A 191 -3.07 -9.88 -1.81
N PHE A 192 -3.64 -9.55 -0.65
CA PHE A 192 -3.00 -9.58 0.67
C PHE A 192 -3.47 -10.73 1.55
N TYR A 193 -4.17 -11.73 0.99
CA TYR A 193 -4.94 -12.71 1.74
C TYR A 193 -4.15 -13.45 2.82
N GLU A 194 -2.88 -13.83 2.56
CA GLU A 194 -2.02 -14.55 3.51
C GLU A 194 -1.26 -13.65 4.51
N LEU A 195 -1.32 -12.32 4.37
CA LEU A 195 -0.49 -11.39 5.14
C LEU A 195 -1.11 -11.03 6.51
N SER A 196 -1.29 -12.02 7.40
CA SER A 196 -1.93 -11.81 8.71
C SER A 196 -1.18 -10.86 9.65
N GLU A 197 0.12 -10.67 9.44
CA GLU A 197 0.98 -9.83 10.29
C GLU A 197 1.15 -8.41 9.76
N VAL A 198 0.61 -8.09 8.57
CA VAL A 198 0.78 -6.76 7.98
C VAL A 198 0.13 -5.70 8.88
N LYS A 199 0.87 -4.62 9.12
CA LYS A 199 0.46 -3.50 9.99
C LYS A 199 0.19 -2.25 9.19
N PHE A 200 0.86 -2.07 8.05
CA PHE A 200 0.70 -0.88 7.23
C PHE A 200 0.79 -1.20 5.74
N ILE A 201 -0.18 -0.70 4.99
CA ILE A 201 -0.19 -0.72 3.53
C ILE A 201 -0.49 0.69 3.01
N ASP A 202 0.47 1.26 2.28
CA ASP A 202 0.37 2.60 1.72
C ASP A 202 0.11 2.55 0.21
N PHE A 203 -1.08 2.98 -0.20
CA PHE A 203 -1.46 3.21 -1.60
C PHE A 203 -1.66 4.69 -1.91
N SER A 204 -1.18 5.60 -1.06
CA SER A 204 -1.38 7.03 -1.26
C SER A 204 -0.78 7.50 -2.59
N TYR A 205 -1.36 8.55 -3.17
CA TYR A 205 -0.89 9.13 -4.45
C TYR A 205 -0.85 8.10 -5.60
N ASN A 206 -1.91 7.30 -5.72
CA ASN A 206 -2.11 6.37 -6.83
C ASN A 206 -3.31 6.78 -7.70
N ARG A 207 -3.86 5.83 -8.45
CA ARG A 207 -5.01 6.04 -9.34
C ARG A 207 -6.06 4.94 -9.15
N VAL A 208 -6.21 4.44 -7.92
CA VAL A 208 -7.09 3.31 -7.60
C VAL A 208 -8.52 3.67 -8.01
N LYS A 209 -9.18 2.77 -8.74
CA LYS A 209 -10.54 3.02 -9.28
C LYS A 209 -11.61 2.11 -8.71
N HIS A 210 -11.22 1.00 -8.10
CA HIS A 210 -12.14 -0.03 -7.69
C HIS A 210 -11.60 -0.76 -6.45
N VAL A 211 -12.47 -1.00 -5.48
CA VAL A 211 -12.24 -1.79 -4.27
C VAL A 211 -13.39 -2.78 -4.17
N SER A 212 -13.08 -4.05 -4.43
CA SER A 212 -14.03 -5.16 -4.40
C SER A 212 -14.27 -5.66 -2.98
N GLN A 213 -15.24 -6.57 -2.82
CA GLN A 213 -15.45 -7.33 -1.57
C GLN A 213 -14.22 -8.12 -1.12
N ASP A 214 -13.33 -8.49 -2.04
CA ASP A 214 -12.20 -9.39 -1.80
C ASP A 214 -10.82 -8.71 -1.84
N THR A 215 -10.77 -7.41 -2.16
CA THR A 215 -9.52 -6.63 -2.24
C THR A 215 -8.76 -6.62 -0.90
N PHE A 216 -9.47 -6.45 0.21
CA PHE A 216 -8.91 -6.40 1.58
C PHE A 216 -9.37 -7.58 2.44
N ALA A 217 -9.49 -8.75 1.82
CA ALA A 217 -9.75 -10.00 2.50
C ALA A 217 -8.48 -10.56 3.16
N PHE A 218 -8.60 -11.04 4.40
CA PHE A 218 -7.53 -11.74 5.11
C PHE A 218 -7.98 -13.14 5.53
N TRP A 219 -7.05 -14.09 5.45
CA TRP A 219 -7.34 -15.50 5.69
C TRP A 219 -7.62 -15.83 7.17
N LYS A 220 -6.92 -15.15 8.09
CA LYS A 220 -7.02 -15.32 9.54
C LYS A 220 -7.37 -14.00 10.19
N GLU A 221 -8.13 -14.11 11.26
CA GLU A 221 -8.30 -13.04 12.23
C GLU A 221 -6.96 -12.70 12.90
N SER A 222 -6.78 -11.43 13.25
CA SER A 222 -5.57 -10.92 13.89
C SER A 222 -5.95 -9.79 14.85
N GLU A 223 -5.35 -9.80 16.04
CA GLU A 223 -5.53 -8.72 17.03
C GLU A 223 -4.72 -7.47 16.65
N ASN A 224 -3.75 -7.61 15.76
CA ASN A 224 -2.94 -6.50 15.29
C ASN A 224 -3.80 -5.54 14.45
N GLU A 225 -3.68 -4.24 14.69
CA GLU A 225 -4.25 -3.22 13.81
C GLU A 225 -3.58 -3.24 12.44
N ILE A 226 -4.38 -3.08 11.38
CA ILE A 226 -3.89 -2.75 10.04
C ILE A 226 -4.28 -1.32 9.68
N LYS A 227 -3.29 -0.53 9.26
CA LYS A 227 -3.49 0.78 8.65
C LYS A 227 -3.43 0.65 7.13
N ILE A 228 -4.48 1.09 6.45
CA ILE A 228 -4.56 1.13 4.98
C ILE A 228 -4.71 2.58 4.55
N ASP A 229 -3.72 3.10 3.83
CA ASP A 229 -3.74 4.46 3.31
C ASP A 229 -4.11 4.48 1.83
N LEU A 230 -5.30 4.99 1.52
CA LEU A 230 -5.81 5.22 0.16
C LEU A 230 -5.92 6.71 -0.14
N SER A 231 -5.25 7.57 0.63
CA SER A 231 -5.34 9.01 0.44
C SER A 231 -4.79 9.46 -0.92
N ASN A 232 -5.20 10.65 -1.38
CA ASN A 232 -4.67 11.23 -2.62
C ASN A 232 -4.84 10.28 -3.84
N ASN A 233 -5.99 9.61 -3.91
CA ASN A 233 -6.42 8.86 -5.08
C ASN A 233 -7.57 9.62 -5.77
N TYR A 234 -8.29 8.94 -6.67
CA TYR A 234 -9.47 9.49 -7.35
C TYR A 234 -10.72 8.70 -6.97
N LEU A 235 -10.77 8.18 -5.74
CA LEU A 235 -11.88 7.33 -5.29
C LEU A 235 -13.15 8.17 -5.18
N SER A 236 -14.24 7.63 -5.70
CA SER A 236 -15.61 8.15 -5.50
C SER A 236 -16.44 7.09 -4.80
N THR A 237 -17.65 7.44 -4.35
CA THR A 237 -18.52 6.47 -3.68
C THR A 237 -18.81 5.22 -4.51
N LYS A 238 -18.85 5.34 -5.85
CA LYS A 238 -19.08 4.21 -6.78
C LYS A 238 -17.88 3.28 -6.95
N CYS A 239 -16.71 3.63 -6.40
CA CYS A 239 -15.51 2.82 -6.51
C CYS A 239 -15.50 1.63 -5.56
N PHE A 240 -16.42 1.57 -4.60
CA PHE A 240 -16.48 0.50 -3.60
C PHE A 240 -17.65 -0.42 -3.88
N GLU A 241 -17.40 -1.73 -3.89
CA GLU A 241 -18.47 -2.73 -3.91
C GLU A 241 -19.15 -2.83 -2.54
N SER A 242 -20.41 -3.27 -2.55
CA SER A 242 -21.11 -3.65 -1.33
C SER A 242 -20.26 -4.64 -0.52
N LEU A 243 -20.18 -4.44 0.79
CA LEU A 243 -19.38 -5.27 1.69
C LEU A 243 -17.86 -5.28 1.42
N ALA A 244 -17.28 -4.28 0.73
CA ALA A 244 -15.86 -4.13 0.42
C ALA A 244 -14.86 -4.49 1.55
N PHE A 245 -15.24 -4.24 2.81
CA PHE A 245 -14.39 -4.43 3.99
C PHE A 245 -14.86 -5.57 4.92
N SER A 246 -15.90 -6.31 4.53
CA SER A 246 -16.51 -7.38 5.36
C SER A 246 -15.56 -8.52 5.68
N LYS A 247 -14.56 -8.77 4.82
CA LYS A 247 -13.60 -9.88 4.95
C LYS A 247 -12.26 -9.48 5.56
N THR A 248 -12.12 -8.26 6.09
CA THR A 248 -10.84 -7.86 6.70
C THR A 248 -10.57 -8.57 8.03
N LYS A 249 -11.62 -8.84 8.83
CA LYS A 249 -11.54 -9.69 10.04
C LYS A 249 -10.47 -9.28 11.07
N ARG A 250 -10.15 -7.99 11.16
CA ARG A 250 -9.22 -7.42 12.16
C ARG A 250 -9.43 -5.92 12.29
N LYS A 251 -8.86 -5.34 13.36
CA LYS A 251 -8.88 -3.90 13.60
C LYS A 251 -8.27 -3.12 12.43
N MET A 252 -8.99 -2.15 11.87
CA MET A 252 -8.57 -1.37 10.71
C MET A 252 -8.61 0.14 10.96
N LEU A 253 -7.54 0.83 10.58
CA LEU A 253 -7.54 2.28 10.30
C LEU A 253 -7.49 2.49 8.78
N LEU A 254 -8.59 2.98 8.21
CA LEU A 254 -8.73 3.28 6.78
C LEU A 254 -8.58 4.78 6.55
N ILE A 255 -7.62 5.21 5.75
CA ILE A 255 -7.44 6.61 5.37
C ILE A 255 -7.94 6.83 3.95
N LEU A 256 -8.98 7.65 3.82
CA LEU A 256 -9.62 8.03 2.54
C LEU A 256 -9.44 9.52 2.24
N ALA A 257 -8.57 10.21 2.97
CA ALA A 257 -8.34 11.63 2.84
C ALA A 257 -7.97 12.06 1.40
N HIS A 258 -8.33 13.27 0.98
CA HIS A 258 -7.99 13.78 -0.36
C HIS A 258 -8.42 12.85 -1.50
N ASN A 259 -9.70 12.49 -1.53
CA ASN A 259 -10.35 11.76 -2.62
C ASN A 259 -11.55 12.56 -3.16
N ASN A 260 -12.39 11.91 -3.97
CA ASN A 260 -13.60 12.50 -4.55
C ASN A 260 -14.87 11.81 -4.01
N ILE A 261 -14.87 11.43 -2.73
CA ILE A 261 -16.00 10.76 -2.09
C ILE A 261 -17.03 11.80 -1.71
N THR A 262 -18.26 11.66 -2.22
CA THR A 262 -19.35 12.60 -1.94
C THR A 262 -20.26 12.10 -0.83
N PHE A 263 -20.39 10.79 -0.64
CA PHE A 263 -21.11 10.18 0.47
C PHE A 263 -20.55 8.80 0.81
N LEU A 264 -20.87 8.29 2.00
CA LEU A 264 -20.55 6.91 2.38
C LEU A 264 -21.79 6.05 2.16
N ASP A 265 -21.70 5.06 1.28
CA ASP A 265 -22.76 4.08 1.08
C ASP A 265 -22.88 3.18 2.33
N GLU A 266 -24.08 3.08 2.88
CA GLU A 266 -24.37 2.29 4.08
C GLU A 266 -23.95 0.82 3.90
N THR A 267 -24.20 0.23 2.72
CA THR A 267 -23.88 -1.18 2.42
C THR A 267 -22.38 -1.47 2.38
N VAL A 268 -21.56 -0.43 2.18
CA VAL A 268 -20.10 -0.52 2.15
C VAL A 268 -19.52 -0.27 3.55
N PHE A 269 -19.92 0.82 4.19
CA PHE A 269 -19.21 1.37 5.35
C PHE A 269 -19.83 1.02 6.71
N LEU A 270 -21.08 0.56 6.77
CA LEU A 270 -21.73 0.22 8.05
C LEU A 270 -20.97 -0.88 8.80
N SER A 271 -20.55 -1.93 8.09
CA SER A 271 -19.87 -3.09 8.70
C SER A 271 -18.54 -2.72 9.36
N ILE A 272 -17.75 -1.85 8.71
CA ILE A 272 -16.47 -1.37 9.25
C ILE A 272 -16.69 -0.38 10.39
N LEU A 273 -17.63 0.55 10.27
CA LEU A 273 -17.88 1.60 11.28
C LEU A 273 -18.62 1.10 12.52
N ASN A 274 -19.37 0.00 12.46
CA ASN A 274 -20.04 -0.57 13.63
C ASN A 274 -19.08 -1.28 14.60
N ASN A 275 -17.84 -1.53 14.20
CA ASN A 275 -16.81 -2.06 15.10
C ASN A 275 -16.04 -0.90 15.74
N SER A 276 -16.15 -0.75 17.07
CA SER A 276 -15.51 0.33 17.86
C SER A 276 -13.99 0.35 17.80
N GLN A 277 -13.35 -0.71 17.30
CA GLN A 277 -11.91 -0.75 17.11
C GLN A 277 -11.49 -0.14 15.76
N ASN A 278 -12.40 -0.03 14.81
CA ASN A 278 -12.10 0.46 13.46
C ASN A 278 -12.25 1.97 13.37
N LYS A 279 -11.46 2.58 12.48
CA LYS A 279 -11.50 4.02 12.22
C LYS A 279 -11.41 4.31 10.73
N ILE A 280 -12.13 5.33 10.28
CA ILE A 280 -12.08 5.87 8.92
C ILE A 280 -11.75 7.35 9.01
N LEU A 281 -10.70 7.79 8.32
CA LEU A 281 -10.32 9.19 8.20
C LEU A 281 -10.74 9.75 6.83
N MET A 282 -11.56 10.79 6.83
CA MET A 282 -12.27 11.30 5.63
C MET A 282 -11.89 12.71 5.18
N ASN A 283 -10.97 13.40 5.85
CA ASN A 283 -10.68 14.81 5.60
C ASN A 283 -10.39 15.13 4.12
N ASN A 284 -10.78 16.33 3.68
CA ASN A 284 -10.55 16.81 2.32
C ASN A 284 -11.22 15.94 1.22
N ASN A 285 -12.49 15.59 1.43
CA ASN A 285 -13.38 15.04 0.41
C ASN A 285 -14.54 16.02 0.14
N PRO A 286 -15.13 16.05 -1.06
CA PRO A 286 -16.29 16.87 -1.39
C PRO A 286 -17.60 16.23 -0.89
N THR A 287 -17.65 15.90 0.40
CA THR A 287 -18.75 15.18 1.04
C THR A 287 -20.00 16.06 1.13
N VAL A 288 -21.14 15.55 0.68
CA VAL A 288 -22.45 16.23 0.73
C VAL A 288 -23.31 15.69 1.85
N CYS A 289 -23.84 16.54 2.70
CA CYS A 289 -24.62 16.12 3.87
C CYS A 289 -26.12 16.15 3.62
N ASN A 290 -26.58 15.36 2.65
CA ASN A 290 -28.00 15.15 2.32
C ASN A 290 -28.48 13.73 2.70
N CYS A 291 -29.64 13.30 2.18
CA CYS A 291 -30.22 11.99 2.49
C CYS A 291 -29.31 10.79 2.25
N LYS A 292 -28.29 10.90 1.38
CA LYS A 292 -27.32 9.82 1.14
C LYS A 292 -26.48 9.47 2.37
N ASN A 293 -26.28 10.43 3.29
CA ASN A 293 -25.51 10.24 4.51
C ASN A 293 -26.39 10.23 5.79
N ALA A 294 -27.72 10.23 5.65
CA ALA A 294 -28.66 10.27 6.79
C ALA A 294 -28.45 9.09 7.77
N TRP A 295 -28.05 7.93 7.25
CA TRP A 295 -27.78 6.74 8.05
C TRP A 295 -26.65 6.96 9.07
N ILE A 296 -25.67 7.82 8.79
CA ILE A 296 -24.57 8.15 9.70
C ILE A 296 -25.12 8.76 11.00
N LEU A 297 -26.15 9.59 10.89
CA LEU A 297 -26.80 10.20 12.05
C LEU A 297 -27.71 9.24 12.79
N ARG A 298 -28.34 8.29 12.08
CA ARG A 298 -29.09 7.20 12.70
C ARG A 298 -28.18 6.34 13.60
N GLU A 299 -26.98 6.05 13.12
CA GLU A 299 -25.97 5.25 13.83
C GLU A 299 -25.01 6.08 14.70
N ARG A 300 -25.31 7.38 14.92
CA ARG A 300 -24.41 8.36 15.56
C ARG A 300 -23.70 7.82 16.81
N LYS A 301 -24.45 7.19 17.72
CA LYS A 301 -23.91 6.69 18.99
C LYS A 301 -22.80 5.65 18.80
N THR A 302 -22.89 4.86 17.73
CA THR A 302 -21.97 3.76 17.44
C THR A 302 -20.75 4.25 16.67
N ILE A 303 -20.91 5.20 15.75
CA ILE A 303 -19.88 5.51 14.75
C ILE A 303 -19.13 6.83 14.99
N ILE A 304 -19.57 7.69 15.91
CA ILE A 304 -18.98 9.03 16.12
C ILE A 304 -17.47 8.99 16.48
N GLU A 305 -17.02 7.94 17.19
CA GLU A 305 -15.60 7.76 17.52
C GLU A 305 -14.79 7.10 16.40
N ASN A 306 -15.48 6.47 15.44
CA ASN A 306 -14.90 5.66 14.37
C ASN A 306 -14.79 6.45 13.06
N LEU A 307 -15.68 7.42 12.83
CA LEU A 307 -15.67 8.27 11.63
C LEU A 307 -15.01 9.62 11.94
N LEU A 308 -13.77 9.78 11.49
CA LEU A 308 -12.92 10.94 11.76
C LEU A 308 -12.93 11.93 10.59
N ASP A 309 -12.98 13.21 10.92
CA ASP A 309 -12.88 14.35 9.99
C ASP A 309 -13.83 14.28 8.78
N PHE A 310 -15.04 13.77 9.00
CA PHE A 310 -16.12 13.86 8.03
C PHE A 310 -16.74 15.26 8.10
N LEU A 311 -16.36 16.12 7.15
CA LEU A 311 -16.86 17.48 7.01
C LEU A 311 -17.84 17.55 5.84
N CYS A 312 -18.94 18.25 6.00
CA CYS A 312 -19.91 18.53 4.94
C CYS A 312 -19.37 19.59 3.97
N GLU A 313 -20.11 19.84 2.90
CA GLU A 313 -19.79 20.83 1.86
C GLU A 313 -19.68 22.27 2.39
N ASP A 314 -20.28 22.55 3.54
CA ASP A 314 -20.21 23.82 4.27
C ASP A 314 -19.07 23.89 5.30
N GLY A 315 -18.24 22.84 5.41
CA GLY A 315 -17.10 22.77 6.31
C GLY A 315 -17.41 22.35 7.75
N HIS A 316 -18.69 22.14 8.10
CA HIS A 316 -19.09 21.66 9.42
C HIS A 316 -19.08 20.14 9.52
N SER A 317 -18.94 19.59 10.73
CA SER A 317 -19.02 18.15 10.91
C SER A 317 -20.44 17.66 10.63
N ILE A 318 -20.60 16.48 10.03
CA ILE A 318 -21.92 15.83 9.95
C ILE A 318 -22.54 15.63 11.33
N PHE A 319 -21.71 15.46 12.38
CA PHE A 319 -22.17 15.27 13.75
C PHE A 319 -22.68 16.56 14.42
N ASP A 320 -22.47 17.73 13.81
CA ASP A 320 -23.06 18.99 14.27
C ASP A 320 -24.54 19.11 13.84
N ARG A 321 -25.00 18.31 12.86
CA ARG A 321 -26.37 18.36 12.31
C ARG A 321 -27.36 17.57 13.16
N SER A 322 -28.64 17.95 13.14
CA SER A 322 -29.68 17.21 13.85
C SER A 322 -30.17 16.02 13.03
N TYR A 323 -30.48 14.88 13.67
CA TYR A 323 -31.16 13.77 12.99
C TYR A 323 -32.50 14.21 12.36
N GLY A 324 -33.19 15.17 13.00
CA GLY A 324 -34.44 15.73 12.49
C GLY A 324 -34.31 16.42 11.13
N ASP A 325 -33.11 16.90 10.77
CA ASP A 325 -32.86 17.53 9.46
C ASP A 325 -33.07 16.56 8.30
N TYR A 326 -32.98 15.25 8.59
CA TYR A 326 -33.07 14.12 7.66
C TYR A 326 -34.34 13.29 7.83
N TYR A 327 -35.32 13.74 8.62
CA TYR A 327 -36.57 13.02 8.88
C TYR A 327 -37.25 12.51 7.59
N TYR A 328 -37.29 13.37 6.57
CA TYR A 328 -37.94 13.07 5.29
C TYR A 328 -37.18 12.07 4.41
N CYS A 329 -35.90 11.80 4.70
CA CYS A 329 -35.12 10.80 3.98
C CYS A 329 -35.64 9.36 4.20
N THR A 330 -36.44 9.16 5.25
CA THR A 330 -37.05 7.86 5.60
C THR A 330 -38.38 7.60 4.88
N LEU A 331 -38.93 8.60 4.17
CA LEU A 331 -40.16 8.46 3.41
C LEU A 331 -39.85 7.85 2.03
N LYS A 332 -40.35 6.62 1.79
CA LYS A 332 -40.04 5.74 0.65
C LYS A 332 -40.25 6.28 -0.78
N ASN A 333 -40.62 7.55 -0.98
CA ASN A 333 -40.97 8.13 -2.29
C ASN A 333 -40.30 9.49 -2.60
N VAL A 334 -39.28 9.91 -1.84
CA VAL A 334 -38.56 11.17 -2.12
C VAL A 334 -37.20 10.85 -2.74
N ASP A 335 -37.13 10.90 -4.08
CA ASP A 335 -35.86 10.84 -4.82
C ASP A 335 -34.79 11.75 -4.21
N ILE A 336 -33.62 11.15 -4.06
CA ILE A 336 -32.48 11.51 -3.19
C ILE A 336 -31.54 12.54 -3.86
N GLU A 337 -31.95 13.15 -4.98
CA GLU A 337 -31.14 14.12 -5.73
C GLU A 337 -31.42 15.58 -5.38
N ASP A 338 -32.55 15.87 -4.74
CA ASP A 338 -32.85 17.24 -4.32
C ASP A 338 -32.08 17.54 -3.02
N ASN A 339 -31.24 18.58 -3.06
CA ASN A 339 -30.60 19.21 -1.91
C ASN A 339 -31.66 19.77 -0.93
N ILE A 340 -32.38 18.91 -0.22
CA ILE A 340 -33.37 19.32 0.80
C ILE A 340 -32.63 19.60 2.12
N CYS A 341 -31.61 20.46 2.06
CA CYS A 341 -30.91 21.03 3.21
C CYS A 341 -31.03 22.57 3.15
N GLY A 342 -32.17 23.09 3.60
CA GLY A 342 -32.51 24.53 3.70
C GLY A 342 -33.84 24.75 4.45
N CYS A 343 -34.12 25.95 4.95
CA CYS A 343 -35.19 26.30 5.92
C CYS A 343 -36.56 25.58 5.76
N GLY A 344 -37.21 25.28 6.90
CA GLY A 344 -38.42 24.43 7.00
C GLY A 344 -39.60 24.79 6.09
N THR A 345 -39.70 26.04 5.63
CA THR A 345 -40.77 26.50 4.73
C THR A 345 -40.56 26.05 3.28
N MET A 346 -39.34 26.19 2.74
CA MET A 346 -39.03 25.68 1.38
C MET A 346 -39.14 24.14 1.33
N LYS A 347 -38.81 23.45 2.43
CA LYS A 347 -38.97 21.99 2.57
C LYS A 347 -40.44 21.56 2.44
N MET A 348 -41.36 22.28 3.09
CA MET A 348 -42.80 21.96 3.02
C MET A 348 -43.36 22.17 1.62
N VAL A 349 -42.94 23.24 0.93
CA VAL A 349 -43.42 23.57 -0.42
C VAL A 349 -43.01 22.50 -1.44
N HIS A 350 -41.73 22.11 -1.43
CA HIS A 350 -41.26 21.00 -2.28
C HIS A 350 -41.97 19.68 -1.98
N PHE A 351 -42.21 19.38 -0.70
CA PHE A 351 -42.94 18.19 -0.28
C PHE A 351 -44.37 18.17 -0.78
N LEU A 352 -45.15 19.23 -0.51
CA LEU A 352 -46.54 19.35 -0.93
C LEU A 352 -46.68 19.21 -2.45
N TRP A 353 -45.72 19.72 -3.22
CA TRP A 353 -45.72 19.58 -4.67
C TRP A 353 -45.50 18.13 -5.09
N LYS A 354 -44.50 17.46 -4.50
CA LYS A 354 -44.14 16.08 -4.83
C LYS A 354 -45.23 15.06 -4.50
N ILE A 355 -46.03 15.32 -3.45
CA ILE A 355 -47.20 14.48 -3.10
C ILE A 355 -48.49 14.93 -3.80
N GLY A 356 -48.41 15.89 -4.73
CA GLY A 356 -49.54 16.35 -5.54
C GLY A 356 -50.55 17.24 -4.81
N LEU A 357 -50.23 17.73 -3.62
CA LEU A 357 -51.09 18.65 -2.86
C LEU A 357 -51.00 20.10 -3.33
N ILE A 358 -49.90 20.49 -3.98
CA ILE A 358 -49.79 21.80 -4.64
C ILE A 358 -49.26 21.64 -6.07
N THR A 359 -49.65 22.56 -6.95
CA THR A 359 -49.22 22.56 -8.36
C THR A 359 -47.81 23.13 -8.51
N ASN A 360 -47.19 22.95 -9.68
CA ASN A 360 -45.87 23.55 -9.95
C ASN A 360 -45.93 25.09 -9.88
N TYR A 361 -47.07 25.69 -10.26
CA TYR A 361 -47.32 27.12 -10.11
C TYR A 361 -47.29 27.58 -8.65
N HIS A 362 -47.97 26.86 -7.74
CA HIS A 362 -47.91 27.17 -6.31
C HIS A 362 -46.49 27.01 -5.74
N LYS A 363 -45.74 26.01 -6.21
CA LYS A 363 -44.35 25.79 -5.79
C LYS A 363 -43.46 26.98 -6.17
N GLU A 364 -43.46 27.39 -7.43
CA GLU A 364 -42.64 28.52 -7.90
C GLU A 364 -43.05 29.83 -7.21
N HIS A 365 -44.35 30.08 -7.09
CA HIS A 365 -44.84 31.31 -6.45
C HIS A 365 -44.48 31.43 -4.97
N ILE A 366 -44.57 30.33 -4.21
CA ILE A 366 -44.19 30.36 -2.79
C ILE A 366 -42.66 30.48 -2.64
N LEU A 367 -41.88 29.85 -3.52
CA LEU A 367 -40.41 29.97 -3.48
C LEU A 367 -39.93 31.38 -3.84
N ASP A 368 -40.61 32.07 -4.75
CA ASP A 368 -40.32 33.46 -5.10
C ASP A 368 -40.58 34.45 -3.95
N GLU A 369 -41.49 34.15 -3.01
CA GLU A 369 -41.74 34.99 -1.82
C GLU A 369 -40.68 34.84 -0.71
N PHE A 370 -39.83 33.80 -0.77
CA PHE A 370 -38.78 33.54 0.21
C PHE A 370 -37.36 33.95 -0.24
N HIS A 371 -37.25 34.51 -1.46
CA HIS A 371 -36.04 35.16 -1.99
C HIS A 371 -36.16 36.68 -1.91
#